data_AF-A0A2M9JS06-F1
#
_entry.id   AF-A0A2M9JS06-F1
#
_cell.length_a   1.000
_cell.length_b   1.000
_cell.length_c   1.000
_cell.angle_alpha   90.00
_cell.angle_beta   90.00
_cell.angle_gamma   90.00
#
_symmetry.space_group_name_H-M   'P 1'
#
loop_
_entity.id
_entity.type
_entity.pdbx_description
1 polymer ?
#
loop_
_entity_poly.entity_id
_entity_poly.type
_entity_poly.pdbx_seq_one_letter_code
_entity_poly.pdbx_strand_id
1 'polypeptide(L)'
;MSRTAAFGAGCRTSASGAGTDAQSSDPERSDLFWPGHDDNSAVFEFGNTIINLLKTTAAPDLIEPARVAQADAGSRLQLTLPVDDVDAMCWELAARGVTLLNGPTDRPWGIRTASFRDPGGHIWEIAK
;
A
#
# COMPACT_ATOMS: atom_id res chain seq x y z
N MET A 1 -20.22 -1.35 -12.84
CA MET A 1 -19.94 -2.31 -11.75
C MET A 1 -18.73 -1.81 -10.99
N SER A 2 -18.94 -1.06 -9.91
CA SER A 2 -17.85 -0.47 -9.12
C SER A 2 -17.49 -1.44 -7.98
N ARG A 3 -16.22 -1.84 -7.89
CA ARG A 3 -15.70 -2.69 -6.80
C ARG A 3 -14.85 -1.83 -5.88
N THR A 4 -15.44 -1.42 -4.76
CA THR A 4 -14.72 -0.87 -3.60
C THR A 4 -14.04 -2.02 -2.88
N ALA A 5 -12.71 -2.05 -2.88
CA ALA A 5 -11.95 -2.89 -1.97
C ALA A 5 -11.89 -2.17 -0.61
N ALA A 6 -12.74 -2.59 0.32
CA ALA A 6 -12.62 -2.18 1.71
C ALA A 6 -11.53 -3.04 2.35
N PHE A 7 -10.37 -2.45 2.63
CA PHE A 7 -9.37 -3.04 3.51
C PHE A 7 -9.85 -2.87 4.97
N GLY A 8 -9.56 -3.88 5.80
CA GLY A 8 -9.96 -3.97 7.21
C GLY A 8 -9.73 -2.71 8.04
N ALA A 9 -10.50 -2.61 9.13
CA ALA A 9 -10.71 -1.42 9.96
C ALA A 9 -9.43 -0.61 10.22
N GLY A 10 -9.26 0.48 9.46
CA GLY A 10 -8.15 1.42 9.63
C GLY A 10 -7.69 2.08 8.34
N CYS A 11 -7.82 1.39 7.20
CA CYS A 11 -7.41 1.92 5.91
C CYS A 11 -8.51 2.83 5.33
N ARG A 12 -8.33 4.15 5.41
CA ARG A 12 -9.15 5.12 4.67
C ARG A 12 -8.52 5.37 3.30
N THR A 13 -9.19 4.93 2.24
CA THR A 13 -8.92 5.40 0.88
C THR A 13 -9.96 6.47 0.54
N SER A 14 -9.52 7.70 0.25
CA SER A 14 -10.41 8.77 -0.23
C SER A 14 -10.73 8.51 -1.70
N ALA A 15 -11.98 8.19 -2.01
CA ALA A 15 -12.49 8.13 -3.38
C ALA A 15 -13.21 9.45 -3.70
N SER A 16 -12.72 10.23 -4.67
CA SER A 16 -13.52 11.28 -5.31
C SER A 16 -13.96 10.79 -6.69
N GLY A 17 -15.27 10.76 -6.91
CA GLY A 17 -15.90 10.34 -8.16
C GLY A 17 -15.86 11.42 -9.23
N ALA A 18 -15.78 11.00 -10.49
CA ALA A 18 -15.74 11.86 -11.67
C ALA A 18 -16.99 12.75 -11.82
N GLY A 19 -16.79 14.03 -12.09
CA GLY A 19 -17.81 15.01 -12.47
C GLY A 19 -17.16 16.31 -12.95
N THR A 20 -17.56 16.75 -14.14
CA THR A 20 -17.06 17.87 -14.97
C THR A 20 -16.99 19.24 -14.29
N ASP A 21 -15.93 19.99 -14.64
CA ASP A 21 -15.73 21.45 -14.65
C ASP A 21 -16.41 22.33 -13.57
N ALA A 22 -15.58 22.84 -12.64
CA ALA A 22 -15.67 24.21 -12.16
C ALA A 22 -14.32 24.63 -11.55
N GLN A 23 -13.63 25.61 -12.16
CA GLN A 23 -12.57 26.36 -11.50
C GLN A 23 -13.13 26.99 -10.21
N SER A 24 -12.72 26.51 -9.04
CA SER A 24 -12.95 27.21 -7.78
C SER A 24 -11.76 28.12 -7.47
N SER A 25 -11.97 29.42 -7.58
CA SER A 25 -11.00 30.48 -7.27
C SER A 25 -11.00 30.82 -5.78
N ASP A 26 -10.81 29.83 -4.91
CA ASP A 26 -10.73 30.03 -3.46
C ASP A 26 -9.27 29.90 -2.98
N PRO A 27 -8.58 31.01 -2.66
CA PRO A 27 -7.16 31.01 -2.31
C PRO A 27 -6.86 30.51 -0.88
N GLU A 28 -7.88 30.10 -0.09
CA GLU A 28 -7.68 29.50 1.24
C GLU A 28 -7.98 27.99 1.30
N ARG A 29 -8.28 27.35 0.17
CA ARG A 29 -8.15 25.88 0.02
C ARG A 29 -6.70 25.54 -0.36
N SER A 30 -5.76 25.84 0.52
CA SER A 30 -4.35 25.52 0.34
C SER A 30 -4.12 24.00 0.32
N ASP A 31 -4.20 23.38 -0.86
CA ASP A 31 -3.16 22.61 -1.55
C ASP A 31 -2.19 21.72 -0.72
N LEU A 32 -2.65 21.17 0.40
CA LEU A 32 -2.06 20.00 1.05
C LEU A 32 -3.05 18.84 0.90
N PHE A 33 -3.28 18.41 -0.35
CA PHE A 33 -4.10 17.24 -0.66
C PHE A 33 -3.30 15.96 -0.40
N TRP A 34 -3.10 15.67 0.89
CA TRP A 34 -2.41 14.50 1.41
C TRP A 34 -3.21 13.95 2.60
N PRO A 35 -3.54 12.64 2.63
CA PRO A 35 -3.20 11.58 1.68
C PRO A 35 -4.09 11.59 0.42
N GLY A 36 -3.53 11.16 -0.71
CA GLY A 36 -4.21 11.05 -1.99
C GLY A 36 -3.57 9.98 -2.88
N HIS A 37 -4.10 9.80 -4.08
CA HIS A 37 -3.45 9.01 -5.12
C HIS A 37 -3.42 9.82 -6.42
N ASP A 38 -2.42 9.58 -7.24
CA ASP A 38 -2.31 10.09 -8.60
C ASP A 38 -1.87 8.95 -9.54
N ASP A 39 -1.48 9.27 -10.77
CA ASP A 39 -1.04 8.27 -11.74
C ASP A 39 0.26 7.57 -11.34
N ASN A 40 1.07 8.16 -10.47
CA ASN A 40 2.39 7.67 -10.08
C ASN A 40 2.46 7.16 -8.64
N SER A 41 1.51 7.54 -7.80
CA SER A 41 1.58 7.31 -6.36
C SER A 41 0.24 6.96 -5.73
N ALA A 42 0.31 6.18 -4.65
CA ALA A 42 -0.82 5.90 -3.77
C ALA A 42 -0.37 5.93 -2.31
N VAL A 43 -1.08 6.70 -1.49
CA VAL A 43 -0.67 7.01 -0.12
C VAL A 43 -1.62 6.34 0.86
N PHE A 44 -1.06 5.62 1.83
CA PHE A 44 -1.80 4.90 2.85
C PHE A 44 -1.41 5.35 4.25
N GLU A 45 -2.40 5.65 5.09
CA GLU A 45 -2.22 5.97 6.49
C GLU A 45 -2.40 4.73 7.37
N PHE A 46 -1.45 4.49 8.27
CA PHE A 46 -1.47 3.46 9.30
C PHE A 46 -1.16 4.09 10.66
N GLY A 47 -2.18 4.67 11.29
CA GLY A 47 -2.01 5.37 12.57
C GLY A 47 -1.09 6.58 12.43
N ASN A 48 0.12 6.48 12.99
CA ASN A 48 1.16 7.51 12.92
C ASN A 48 2.16 7.30 11.76
N THR A 49 2.00 6.25 10.97
CA THR A 49 2.89 5.91 9.85
C THR A 49 2.17 6.15 8.54
N ILE A 50 2.88 6.69 7.55
CA ILE A 50 2.36 6.86 6.20
C ILE A 50 3.26 6.09 5.24
N ILE A 51 2.64 5.30 4.36
CA ILE A 51 3.34 4.56 3.32
C ILE A 51 2.90 5.11 1.97
N ASN A 52 3.86 5.65 1.22
CA ASN A 52 3.66 6.09 -0.16
C ASN A 52 4.22 5.03 -1.12
N LEU A 53 3.34 4.41 -1.90
CA LEU A 53 3.74 3.53 -2.99
C LEU A 53 3.92 4.36 -4.25
N LEU A 54 5.16 4.43 -4.74
CA LEU A 54 5.54 5.24 -5.88
C LEU A 54 6.03 4.35 -7.04
N LYS A 55 5.60 4.66 -8.27
CA LYS A 55 6.20 4.08 -9.47
C LYS A 55 7.69 4.38 -9.52
N THR A 56 8.51 3.38 -9.83
CA THR A 56 9.97 3.53 -9.90
C THR A 56 10.43 4.59 -10.91
N THR A 57 9.63 4.85 -11.96
CA THR A 57 9.88 5.90 -12.95
C THR A 57 9.75 7.32 -12.40
N ALA A 58 9.02 7.52 -11.30
CA ALA A 58 8.86 8.82 -10.64
C ALA A 58 9.81 9.01 -9.45
N ALA A 59 10.55 7.97 -9.06
CA ALA A 59 11.48 8.04 -7.93
C ALA A 59 12.69 8.97 -8.11
N PRO A 60 13.24 9.20 -9.32
CA PRO A 60 14.39 10.11 -9.49
C PRO A 60 14.15 11.50 -8.89
N ASP A 61 12.94 12.03 -9.01
CA ASP A 61 12.55 13.35 -8.48
C ASP A 61 12.67 13.44 -6.94
N LEU A 62 12.70 12.30 -6.24
CA LEU A 62 12.74 12.25 -4.77
C LEU A 62 14.11 11.89 -4.20
N ILE A 63 14.88 11.04 -4.87
CA ILE A 63 16.04 10.40 -4.24
C ILE A 63 17.35 10.57 -5.01
N GLU A 64 17.38 11.29 -6.13
CA GLU A 64 18.64 11.58 -6.80
C GLU A 64 19.67 12.20 -5.83
N PRO A 65 20.96 11.80 -5.91
CA PRO A 65 21.57 10.93 -6.93
C PRO A 65 21.48 9.42 -6.63
N ALA A 66 20.75 9.00 -5.59
CA ALA A 66 20.55 7.58 -5.31
C ALA A 66 19.71 6.91 -6.40
N ARG A 67 19.92 5.60 -6.58
CA ARG A 67 19.19 4.78 -7.57
C ARG A 67 18.23 3.84 -6.88
N VAL A 68 17.02 3.72 -7.41
CA VAL A 68 16.10 2.65 -7.04
C VAL A 68 16.68 1.31 -7.51
N ALA A 69 16.68 0.31 -6.64
CA ALA A 69 17.14 -1.03 -6.97
C ALA A 69 16.13 -1.74 -7.88
N GLN A 70 16.60 -2.72 -8.67
CA GLN A 70 15.71 -3.61 -9.40
C GLN A 70 14.89 -4.45 -8.42
N ALA A 71 13.66 -4.83 -8.81
CA ALA A 71 12.75 -5.53 -7.93
C ALA A 71 13.37 -6.83 -7.37
N ASP A 72 14.20 -7.52 -8.14
CA ASP A 72 14.86 -8.79 -7.83
C ASP A 72 16.22 -8.66 -7.14
N ALA A 73 16.67 -7.44 -6.81
CA ALA A 73 17.95 -7.20 -6.13
C ALA A 73 18.01 -7.69 -4.67
N GLY A 74 16.95 -8.35 -4.18
CA GLY A 74 16.76 -8.77 -2.80
C GLY A 74 16.08 -7.69 -1.96
N SER A 75 15.25 -8.13 -1.01
CA SER A 75 14.55 -7.20 -0.13
C SER A 75 15.50 -6.61 0.91
N ARG A 76 15.40 -5.29 1.13
CA ARG A 76 16.13 -4.57 2.18
C ARG A 76 15.28 -4.27 3.41
N LEU A 77 13.97 -4.50 3.33
CA LEU A 77 13.01 -4.27 4.40
C LEU A 77 11.81 -5.23 4.30
N GLN A 78 11.10 -5.40 5.40
CA GLN A 78 9.78 -6.02 5.43
C GLN A 78 8.83 -5.08 6.17
N LEU A 79 7.64 -4.87 5.60
CA LEU A 79 6.59 -4.06 6.21
C LEU A 79 5.52 -4.99 6.80
N THR A 80 5.28 -4.92 8.10
CA THR A 80 4.24 -5.72 8.75
C THR A 80 2.98 -4.87 8.94
N LEU A 81 1.85 -5.37 8.45
CA LEU A 81 0.53 -4.77 8.57
C LEU A 81 -0.36 -5.61 9.50
N PRO A 82 -1.00 -5.01 10.52
CA PRO A 82 -1.93 -5.75 11.37
C PRO A 82 -3.21 -6.11 10.61
N VAL A 83 -3.73 -7.32 10.84
CA VAL A 83 -5.01 -7.80 10.32
C VAL A 83 -5.76 -8.58 11.39
N ASP A 84 -7.09 -8.55 11.34
CA ASP A 84 -7.94 -9.28 12.30
C ASP A 84 -7.86 -10.81 12.12
N ASP A 85 -7.62 -11.26 10.89
CA ASP A 85 -7.55 -12.67 10.51
C ASP A 85 -6.59 -12.87 9.32
N VAL A 86 -5.47 -13.56 9.58
CA VAL A 86 -4.40 -13.81 8.61
C VAL A 86 -4.84 -14.80 7.53
N ASP A 87 -5.60 -15.83 7.88
CA ASP A 87 -6.06 -16.86 6.93
C ASP A 87 -7.08 -16.29 5.96
N ALA A 88 -8.05 -15.54 6.48
CA ALA A 88 -9.06 -14.88 5.67
C ALA A 88 -8.41 -13.88 4.70
N MET A 89 -7.43 -13.10 5.18
CA MET A 89 -6.70 -12.16 4.32
C MET A 89 -5.84 -12.88 3.27
N CYS A 90 -5.21 -14.00 3.62
CA CYS A 90 -4.49 -14.82 2.64
C CYS A 90 -5.40 -15.33 1.52
N TRP A 91 -6.62 -15.75 1.85
CA TRP A 91 -7.61 -16.15 0.85
C TRP A 91 -7.99 -14.99 -0.07
N GLU A 92 -8.24 -13.80 0.50
CA GLU A 92 -8.55 -12.59 -0.28
C GLU A 92 -7.41 -12.18 -1.22
N LEU A 93 -6.16 -12.21 -0.72
CA LEU A 93 -4.96 -11.93 -1.50
C LEU A 93 -4.82 -12.92 -2.67
N ALA A 94 -4.96 -14.22 -2.42
CA ALA A 94 -4.90 -15.24 -3.46
C ALA A 94 -6.02 -15.08 -4.50
N ALA A 95 -7.24 -14.76 -4.07
CA ALA A 95 -8.37 -14.49 -4.96
C ALA A 95 -8.14 -13.26 -5.87
N ARG A 96 -7.25 -12.35 -5.46
CA ARG A 96 -6.81 -11.18 -6.25
C ARG A 96 -5.54 -11.45 -7.08
N GLY A 97 -5.04 -12.68 -7.09
CA GLY A 97 -3.86 -13.08 -7.87
C GLY A 97 -2.53 -12.78 -7.18
N VAL A 98 -2.52 -12.48 -5.89
CA VAL A 98 -1.28 -12.30 -5.12
C VAL A 98 -0.72 -13.68 -4.77
N THR A 99 0.55 -13.90 -5.13
CA THR A 99 1.29 -15.10 -4.73
C THR A 99 1.95 -14.88 -3.37
N LEU A 100 1.60 -15.72 -2.39
CA LEU A 100 2.24 -15.69 -1.08
C LEU A 100 3.69 -16.20 -1.19
N LEU A 101 4.60 -15.55 -0.48
CA LEU A 101 5.98 -16.02 -0.26
C LEU A 101 6.01 -17.17 0.74
N ASN A 102 5.19 -17.05 1.80
CA ASN A 102 4.92 -18.11 2.76
C ASN A 102 3.42 -18.05 3.14
N GLY A 103 2.84 -19.21 3.42
CA GLY A 103 1.44 -19.30 3.84
C GLY A 103 1.23 -18.91 5.31
N PRO A 104 -0.03 -18.79 5.76
CA PRO A 104 -0.38 -18.58 7.16
C PRO A 104 0.37 -19.53 8.08
N THR A 105 1.19 -18.98 8.98
CA THR A 105 2.08 -19.72 9.86
C THR A 105 2.05 -19.14 11.26
N ASP A 106 1.89 -20.00 12.27
CA ASP A 106 2.08 -19.60 13.67
C ASP A 106 3.57 -19.53 13.98
N ARG A 107 4.04 -18.37 14.44
CA ARG A 107 5.44 -18.15 14.78
C ARG A 107 5.76 -18.63 16.20
N PRO A 108 7.03 -18.99 16.50
CA PRO A 108 7.43 -19.42 17.84
C PRO A 108 7.17 -18.40 18.96
N TRP A 109 7.04 -17.12 18.60
CA TRP A 109 6.72 -16.01 19.51
C TRP A 109 5.21 -15.72 19.62
N GLY A 110 4.35 -16.61 19.10
CA GLY A 110 2.90 -16.59 19.33
C GLY A 110 2.07 -15.76 18.36
N ILE A 111 2.69 -15.13 17.36
CA ILE A 111 2.00 -14.32 16.35
C ILE A 111 1.77 -15.16 15.10
N ARG A 112 0.56 -15.08 14.53
CA ARG A 112 0.26 -15.70 13.24
C ARG A 112 0.63 -14.72 12.13
N THR A 113 1.39 -15.17 11.13
CA THR A 113 1.79 -14.30 10.01
C THR A 113 1.74 -14.99 8.66
N ALA A 114 1.67 -14.20 7.60
CA ALA A 114 1.93 -14.61 6.23
C ALA A 114 2.61 -13.46 5.47
N SER A 115 3.47 -13.78 4.50
CA SER A 115 4.19 -12.76 3.72
C SER A 115 3.98 -12.92 2.22
N PHE A 116 4.02 -11.82 1.50
CA PHE A 116 3.98 -11.78 0.04
C PHE A 116 4.92 -10.69 -0.50
N ARG A 117 5.19 -10.73 -1.81
CA ARG A 117 6.05 -9.76 -2.50
C ARG A 117 5.21 -8.90 -3.43
N ASP A 118 5.41 -7.58 -3.38
CA ASP A 118 4.78 -6.67 -4.32
C ASP A 118 5.54 -6.60 -5.68
N PRO A 119 4.98 -5.94 -6.71
CA PRO A 119 5.66 -5.80 -7.99
C PRO A 119 6.99 -5.03 -7.96
N GLY A 120 7.17 -4.15 -6.96
CA GLY A 120 8.40 -3.38 -6.76
C GLY A 120 9.51 -4.17 -6.05
N GLY A 121 9.19 -5.35 -5.51
CA GLY A 121 10.13 -6.22 -4.84
C GLY A 121 10.13 -6.14 -3.31
N HIS A 122 9.25 -5.35 -2.72
CA HIS A 122 9.16 -5.24 -1.25
C HIS A 122 8.41 -6.42 -0.66
N ILE A 123 8.81 -6.81 0.54
CA ILE A 123 8.13 -7.85 1.31
C ILE A 123 7.12 -7.19 2.24
N TRP A 124 5.89 -7.67 2.16
CA TRP A 124 4.79 -7.32 3.04
C TRP A 124 4.43 -8.52 3.88
N GLU A 125 4.27 -8.32 5.18
CA GLU A 125 3.77 -9.32 6.11
C GLU A 125 2.42 -8.85 6.66
N ILE A 126 1.47 -9.77 6.74
CA ILE A 126 0.24 -9.57 7.51
C ILE A 126 0.37 -10.34 8.82
N ALA A 127 -0.06 -9.73 9.93
CA ALA A 127 0.09 -10.30 11.26
C ALA A 127 -1.14 -10.03 12.15
N LYS A 128 -1.42 -10.95 13.08
CA LYS A 128 -2.48 -10.84 14.08
C LYS A 128 -1.91 -10.81 15.49
#